data_AF-A0A2N2IHB6-F1
#
_entry.id   AF-A0A2N2IHB6-F1
#
_cell.length_a   1.000
_cell.length_b   1.000
_cell.length_c   1.000
_cell.angle_alpha   90.00
_cell.angle_beta   90.00
_cell.angle_gamma   90.00
#
_symmetry.space_group_name_H-M   'P 1'
#
loop_
_entity.id
_entity.type
_entity.pdbx_description
1 polymer ?
#
loop_
_entity_poly.entity_id
_entity_poly.type
_entity_poly.pdbx_seq_one_letter_code
_entity_poly.pdbx_strand_id
1 'polypeptide(L)'
;MRDTDDPHADSPDESHALALDASDPLRHCRDQFHIPPGPDGAPAIYLCGNSLGLQPRALGAAMNEELADWASLGVEGHFKERGAWYTFHEACRGPLARLAGAFEHEVVAMNSLTANLHLMMVSFFKPGGVRRRILIDGPCFPSDLYAVRSQLRYHGIPESEGLLWLTPRGGEHVVRTQDALDLIEQEGETIALVLLAGVNFVTG
;
A
#
# COMPACT_ATOMS: atom_id res chain seq x y z
N MET A 1 -13.95 -26.41 6.62
CA MET A 1 -14.06 -27.81 6.18
C MET A 1 -14.46 -27.74 4.72
N ARG A 2 -13.51 -27.87 3.80
CA ARG A 2 -13.82 -27.86 2.36
C ARG A 2 -14.44 -29.22 2.05
N ASP A 3 -15.61 -29.24 1.43
CA ASP A 3 -16.20 -30.47 0.89
C ASP A 3 -15.21 -31.04 -0.14
N THR A 4 -14.69 -32.23 0.13
CA THR A 4 -13.66 -32.90 -0.68
C THR A 4 -14.24 -33.78 -1.79
N ASP A 5 -15.56 -33.69 -2.03
CA ASP A 5 -16.30 -34.63 -2.89
C ASP A 5 -16.83 -34.01 -4.20
N ASP A 6 -16.38 -32.80 -4.60
CA ASP A 6 -16.66 -32.28 -5.94
C ASP A 6 -15.58 -32.75 -6.93
N PRO A 7 -15.88 -33.68 -7.86
CA PRO A 7 -14.93 -34.18 -8.86
C PRO A 7 -14.48 -33.12 -9.87
N HIS A 8 -15.04 -31.91 -9.82
CA HIS A 8 -14.66 -30.75 -10.63
C HIS A 8 -13.94 -29.65 -9.84
N ALA A 9 -13.63 -29.85 -8.55
CA ALA A 9 -13.05 -28.82 -7.69
C ALA A 9 -11.73 -28.21 -8.23
N ASP A 10 -10.99 -28.94 -9.07
CA ASP A 10 -9.70 -28.52 -9.65
C ASP A 10 -9.65 -28.73 -11.19
N SER A 11 -10.79 -28.78 -11.89
CA SER A 11 -10.77 -28.93 -13.36
C SER A 11 -10.32 -27.62 -14.04
N PRO A 12 -9.27 -27.61 -14.88
CA PRO A 12 -8.80 -26.40 -15.57
C PRO A 12 -9.67 -26.03 -16.79
N ASP A 13 -10.94 -26.44 -16.82
CA ASP A 13 -11.85 -26.18 -17.93
C ASP A 13 -12.61 -24.84 -17.77
N GLU A 14 -13.09 -24.33 -18.90
CA GLU A 14 -13.82 -23.06 -18.95
C GLU A 14 -15.11 -23.10 -18.11
N SER A 15 -15.80 -24.24 -18.07
CA SER A 15 -17.04 -24.37 -17.30
C SER A 15 -16.82 -24.21 -15.79
N HIS A 16 -15.69 -24.68 -15.28
CA HIS A 16 -15.32 -24.50 -13.88
C HIS A 16 -15.10 -23.02 -13.56
N ALA A 17 -14.34 -22.30 -14.39
CA ALA A 17 -14.11 -20.86 -14.21
C ALA A 17 -15.43 -20.06 -14.26
N LEU A 18 -16.33 -20.37 -15.20
CA LEU A 18 -17.64 -19.74 -15.30
C LEU A 18 -18.53 -20.00 -14.08
N ALA A 19 -18.44 -21.19 -13.47
CA ALA A 19 -19.17 -21.52 -12.25
C ALA A 19 -18.64 -20.73 -11.03
N LEU A 20 -17.32 -20.54 -10.95
CA LEU A 20 -16.70 -19.68 -9.93
C LEU A 20 -17.12 -18.21 -10.10
N ASP A 21 -17.11 -17.69 -11.33
CA ASP A 21 -17.59 -16.33 -11.63
C ASP A 21 -19.07 -16.15 -11.25
N ALA A 22 -19.92 -17.15 -11.54
CA ALA A 22 -21.34 -17.09 -11.25
C ALA A 22 -21.66 -17.12 -9.75
N SER A 23 -20.80 -17.74 -8.94
CA SER A 23 -20.96 -17.88 -7.49
C SER A 23 -20.22 -16.81 -6.69
N ASP A 24 -19.41 -15.97 -7.32
CA ASP A 24 -18.70 -14.87 -6.64
C ASP A 24 -19.67 -13.80 -6.10
N PRO A 25 -19.78 -13.61 -4.77
CA PRO A 25 -20.65 -12.58 -4.19
C PRO A 25 -20.21 -11.16 -4.57
N LEU A 26 -18.96 -10.96 -5.01
CA LEU A 26 -18.40 -9.67 -5.40
C LEU A 26 -18.42 -9.44 -6.91
N ARG A 27 -18.99 -10.34 -7.72
CA ARG A 27 -19.04 -10.22 -9.19
C ARG A 27 -19.53 -8.84 -9.66
N HIS A 28 -20.54 -8.29 -8.98
CA HIS A 28 -21.14 -7.00 -9.28
C HIS A 28 -20.19 -5.80 -9.11
N CYS A 29 -19.12 -5.94 -8.30
CA CYS A 29 -18.11 -4.90 -8.13
C CYS A 29 -17.36 -4.61 -9.43
N ARG A 30 -17.21 -5.60 -10.32
CA ARG A 30 -16.57 -5.42 -11.63
C ARG A 30 -17.22 -4.31 -12.44
N ASP A 31 -18.55 -4.19 -12.36
CA ASP A 31 -19.31 -3.18 -13.10
C ASP A 31 -19.06 -1.74 -12.60
N GLN A 32 -18.46 -1.58 -11.42
CA GLN A 32 -18.13 -0.28 -10.83
C GLN A 32 -16.85 0.35 -11.41
N PHE A 33 -16.14 -0.34 -12.30
CA PHE A 33 -14.86 0.12 -12.85
C PHE A 33 -14.89 0.29 -14.37
N HIS A 34 -14.09 1.23 -14.86
CA HIS A 34 -13.77 1.34 -16.28
C HIS A 34 -12.69 0.32 -16.63
N ILE A 35 -13.07 -0.73 -17.38
CA ILE A 35 -12.12 -1.73 -17.90
C ILE A 35 -11.74 -1.32 -19.33
N PRO A 36 -10.45 -1.11 -19.64
CA PRO A 36 -9.98 -0.78 -20.99
C PRO A 36 -10.35 -1.88 -22.00
N PRO A 37 -10.55 -1.54 -23.29
CA PRO A 37 -10.69 -2.55 -24.32
C PRO A 37 -9.35 -3.26 -24.58
N GLY A 38 -9.41 -4.56 -24.82
CA GLY A 38 -8.33 -5.39 -25.32
C GLY A 38 -8.19 -5.29 -26.85
N PRO A 39 -7.24 -6.06 -27.43
CA PRO A 39 -6.93 -6.01 -28.86
C PRO A 39 -8.10 -6.33 -29.80
N ASP A 40 -9.06 -7.13 -29.33
CA ASP A 40 -10.27 -7.56 -30.06
C ASP A 40 -11.51 -6.69 -29.74
N GLY A 41 -11.34 -5.66 -28.91
CA GLY A 41 -12.43 -4.80 -28.44
C GLY A 41 -13.21 -5.34 -27.23
N ALA A 42 -12.95 -6.55 -26.78
CA ALA A 42 -13.51 -7.08 -25.53
C ALA A 42 -12.84 -6.41 -24.31
N PRO A 43 -13.40 -6.47 -23.09
CA PRO A 43 -12.72 -5.98 -21.89
C PRO A 43 -11.35 -6.65 -21.71
N ALA A 44 -10.30 -5.85 -21.49
CA ALA A 44 -8.94 -6.35 -21.32
C ALA A 44 -8.81 -7.24 -20.08
N ILE A 45 -7.95 -8.26 -20.18
CA ILE A 45 -7.45 -9.02 -19.04
C ILE A 45 -6.41 -8.15 -18.31
N TYR A 46 -6.87 -7.35 -17.36
CA TYR A 46 -6.06 -6.35 -16.67
C TYR A 46 -5.47 -6.88 -15.36
N LEU A 47 -4.26 -7.44 -15.43
CA LEU A 47 -3.55 -8.03 -14.29
C LEU A 47 -2.49 -7.10 -13.67
N CYS A 48 -2.66 -5.78 -13.82
CA CYS A 48 -1.71 -4.76 -13.34
C CYS A 48 -2.32 -3.85 -12.25
N GLY A 49 -3.41 -4.29 -11.60
CA GLY A 49 -4.11 -3.51 -10.58
C GLY A 49 -3.27 -3.21 -9.33
N ASN A 50 -2.23 -4.00 -9.08
CA ASN A 50 -1.25 -3.79 -8.02
C ASN A 50 -0.32 -2.58 -8.28
N SER A 51 -0.16 -2.17 -9.55
CA SER A 51 0.63 -0.99 -9.92
C SER A 51 -0.27 0.23 -10.07
N LEU A 52 -1.34 0.10 -10.85
CA LEU A 52 -2.34 1.16 -11.03
C LEU A 52 -3.74 0.55 -11.08
N GLY A 53 -4.55 0.86 -10.07
CA GLY A 53 -5.94 0.41 -10.03
C GLY A 53 -6.78 0.99 -11.17
N LEU A 54 -7.77 0.22 -11.63
CA LEU A 54 -8.75 0.72 -12.60
C LEU A 54 -9.54 1.90 -12.00
N GLN A 55 -9.93 2.84 -12.85
CA GLN A 55 -10.72 3.99 -12.43
C GLN A 55 -12.14 3.57 -12.02
N PRO A 56 -12.61 3.89 -10.81
CA PRO A 56 -14.01 3.74 -10.44
C PRO A 56 -14.90 4.66 -11.28
N ARG A 57 -16.04 4.16 -11.76
CA ARG A 57 -16.99 4.92 -12.60
C ARG A 57 -17.55 6.16 -11.92
N ALA A 58 -17.67 6.12 -10.60
CA ALA A 58 -18.17 7.25 -9.81
C ALA A 58 -17.18 8.44 -9.75
N LEU A 59 -15.88 8.22 -10.02
CA LEU A 59 -14.84 9.23 -9.81
C LEU A 59 -15.07 10.49 -10.66
N GLY A 60 -15.50 10.33 -11.92
CA GLY A 60 -15.73 11.46 -12.81
C GLY A 60 -16.81 12.42 -12.30
N ALA A 61 -17.92 11.88 -11.80
CA ALA A 61 -19.00 12.68 -11.23
C ALA A 61 -18.56 13.41 -9.96
N ALA A 62 -17.87 12.71 -9.04
CA ALA A 62 -17.38 13.29 -7.80
C ALA A 62 -16.38 14.43 -8.04
N MET A 63 -15.48 14.29 -9.03
CA MET A 63 -14.54 15.37 -9.37
C MET A 63 -15.23 16.59 -9.99
N ASN A 64 -16.22 16.37 -10.85
CA ASN A 64 -16.97 17.47 -11.46
C ASN A 64 -17.79 18.26 -10.42
N GLU A 65 -18.28 17.60 -9.37
CA GLU A 65 -18.95 18.27 -8.24
C GLU A 65 -17.99 19.25 -7.54
N GLU A 66 -16.78 18.82 -7.18
CA GLU A 66 -15.80 19.70 -6.53
C GLU A 66 -15.34 20.85 -7.44
N LEU A 67 -15.21 20.62 -8.74
CA LEU A 67 -14.90 21.68 -9.71
C LEU A 67 -16.05 22.70 -9.84
N ALA A 68 -17.30 22.24 -9.82
CA ALA A 68 -18.47 23.11 -9.87
C ALA A 68 -18.61 23.94 -8.58
N ASP A 69 -18.35 23.34 -7.43
CA ASP A 69 -18.36 24.04 -6.15
C ASP A 69 -17.25 25.09 -6.10
N TRP A 70 -16.06 24.78 -6.61
CA TRP A 70 -15.01 25.80 -6.70
C TRP A 70 -15.41 26.97 -7.59
N ALA A 71 -15.99 26.69 -8.76
CA ALA A 71 -16.43 27.73 -9.69
C ALA A 71 -17.54 28.63 -9.11
N SER A 72 -18.42 28.08 -8.26
CA SER A 72 -19.60 28.79 -7.74
C SER A 72 -19.40 29.43 -6.36
N LEU A 73 -18.60 28.80 -5.49
CA LEU A 73 -18.44 29.20 -4.08
C LEU A 73 -17.09 29.88 -3.81
N GLY A 74 -16.07 29.61 -4.62
CA GLY A 74 -14.71 30.08 -4.34
C GLY A 74 -14.25 29.62 -2.95
N VAL A 75 -13.82 30.56 -2.10
CA VAL A 75 -13.34 30.27 -0.73
C VAL A 75 -14.43 29.68 0.16
N GLU A 76 -15.70 29.97 -0.10
CA GLU A 76 -16.82 29.46 0.71
C GLU A 76 -16.98 27.93 0.57
N GLY A 77 -16.39 27.31 -0.47
CA GLY A 77 -16.31 25.85 -0.61
C GLY A 77 -15.58 25.16 0.56
N HIS A 78 -14.76 25.90 1.33
CA HIS A 78 -14.17 25.37 2.56
C HIS A 78 -15.19 25.01 3.64
N PHE A 79 -16.39 25.62 3.62
CA PHE A 79 -17.37 25.57 4.71
C PHE A 79 -18.75 25.02 4.29
N LYS A 80 -18.89 24.51 3.05
CA LYS A 80 -20.15 23.91 2.58
C LYS A 80 -20.59 22.73 3.46
N GLU A 81 -21.89 22.50 3.61
CA GLU A 81 -22.40 21.44 4.51
C GLU A 81 -21.90 20.04 4.14
N ARG A 82 -21.89 19.71 2.84
CA ARG A 82 -21.42 18.41 2.34
C ARG A 82 -20.13 18.58 1.55
N GLY A 83 -19.09 17.84 1.93
CA GLY A 83 -17.80 17.84 1.24
C GLY A 83 -16.92 19.07 1.53
N ALA A 84 -17.17 19.81 2.62
CA ALA A 84 -16.32 20.94 3.04
C ALA A 84 -14.83 20.60 2.92
N TRP A 85 -14.08 21.41 2.16
CA TRP A 85 -12.67 21.11 1.92
C TRP A 85 -11.83 21.14 3.20
N TYR A 86 -12.21 21.95 4.19
CA TYR A 86 -11.49 22.05 5.46
C TYR A 86 -11.49 20.73 6.24
N THR A 87 -12.62 20.03 6.27
CA THR A 87 -12.82 18.77 7.02
C THR A 87 -12.82 17.54 6.13
N PHE A 88 -12.53 17.67 4.83
CA PHE A 88 -12.61 16.56 3.87
C PHE A 88 -11.82 15.32 4.30
N HIS A 89 -10.62 15.53 4.83
CA HIS A 89 -9.75 14.45 5.32
C HIS A 89 -10.38 13.62 6.45
N GLU A 90 -11.33 14.17 7.22
CA GLU A 90 -12.02 13.48 8.31
C GLU A 90 -12.99 12.43 7.78
N ALA A 91 -13.63 12.69 6.63
CA ALA A 91 -14.51 11.73 5.97
C ALA A 91 -13.77 10.45 5.55
N CYS A 92 -12.45 10.53 5.35
CA CYS A 92 -11.62 9.37 5.02
C CYS A 92 -11.25 8.51 6.24
N ARG A 93 -11.35 9.03 7.48
CA ARG A 93 -10.87 8.33 8.69
C ARG A 93 -11.58 7.00 8.90
N GLY A 94 -12.91 6.98 8.89
CA GLY A 94 -13.68 5.75 9.11
C GLY A 94 -13.36 4.63 8.11
N PRO A 95 -13.42 4.87 6.79
CA PRO A 95 -13.01 3.88 5.79
C PRO A 95 -11.55 3.42 5.92
N LEU A 96 -10.61 4.35 6.13
CA LEU A 96 -9.18 4.02 6.28
C LEU A 96 -8.92 3.19 7.54
N ALA A 97 -9.56 3.53 8.66
CA ALA A 97 -9.45 2.80 9.92
C ALA A 97 -9.91 1.35 9.77
N ARG A 98 -11.03 1.11 9.08
CA ARG A 98 -11.50 -0.26 8.77
C ARG A 98 -10.54 -1.02 7.87
N LEU A 99 -9.93 -0.36 6.88
CA LEU A 99 -8.98 -0.99 5.97
C LEU A 99 -7.67 -1.36 6.69
N ALA A 100 -7.17 -0.48 7.55
CA ALA A 100 -5.91 -0.67 8.27
C ALA A 100 -6.05 -1.51 9.55
N GLY A 101 -7.27 -1.74 10.04
CA GLY A 101 -7.52 -2.37 11.34
C GLY A 101 -7.13 -1.49 12.53
N ALA A 102 -7.28 -0.17 12.39
CA ALA A 102 -6.87 0.85 13.37
C ALA A 102 -8.07 1.65 13.92
N PHE A 103 -7.85 2.52 14.90
CA PHE A 103 -8.84 3.51 15.32
C PHE A 103 -8.87 4.73 14.39
N GLU A 104 -10.02 5.42 14.31
CA GLU A 104 -10.16 6.61 13.44
C GLU A 104 -9.17 7.74 13.75
N HIS A 105 -8.71 7.84 14.99
CA HIS A 105 -7.73 8.85 15.41
C HIS A 105 -6.27 8.42 15.16
N GLU A 106 -6.03 7.20 14.67
CA GLU A 106 -4.71 6.66 14.33
C GLU A 106 -4.41 6.75 12.82
N VAL A 107 -5.36 7.20 12.00
CA VAL A 107 -5.25 7.26 10.53
C VAL A 107 -5.52 8.65 9.98
N VAL A 108 -4.84 9.00 8.88
CA VAL A 108 -5.08 10.25 8.15
C VAL A 108 -4.78 10.06 6.66
N ALA A 109 -5.67 10.59 5.81
CA ALA A 109 -5.42 10.72 4.37
C ALA A 109 -4.62 12.00 4.10
N MET A 110 -3.33 11.90 3.78
CA MET A 110 -2.50 13.07 3.48
C MET A 110 -1.34 12.74 2.54
N ASN A 111 -0.84 13.77 1.85
CA ASN A 111 0.37 13.74 1.00
C ASN A 111 0.47 12.51 0.06
N SER A 112 1.70 12.04 -0.17
CA SER A 112 2.04 10.80 -0.86
C SER A 112 2.71 9.81 0.11
N LEU A 113 2.82 8.54 -0.30
CA LEU A 113 3.44 7.48 0.49
C LEU A 113 4.83 7.87 1.02
N THR A 114 5.76 8.23 0.14
CA THR A 114 7.15 8.55 0.54
C THR A 114 7.23 9.82 1.38
N ALA A 115 6.38 10.82 1.14
CA ALA A 115 6.32 12.02 1.97
C ALA A 115 5.86 11.67 3.40
N ASN A 116 4.83 10.83 3.55
CA ASN A 116 4.37 10.36 4.86
C ASN A 116 5.43 9.50 5.55
N LEU A 117 6.13 8.64 4.81
CA LEU A 117 7.23 7.85 5.33
C LEU A 117 8.35 8.75 5.90
N HIS A 118 8.66 9.86 5.23
CA HIS A 118 9.58 10.86 5.76
C HIS A 118 9.10 11.49 7.06
N LEU A 119 7.83 11.91 7.14
CA LEU A 119 7.25 12.50 8.36
C LEU A 119 7.29 11.51 9.53
N MET A 120 7.02 10.23 9.26
CA MET A 120 7.15 9.16 10.24
C MET A 120 8.61 8.99 10.68
N MET A 121 9.56 8.87 9.75
CA MET A 121 10.98 8.67 10.10
C MET A 121 11.57 9.85 10.88
N VAL A 122 11.27 11.10 10.52
CA VAL A 122 11.71 12.27 11.32
C VAL A 122 11.22 12.20 12.76
N SER A 123 10.06 11.59 13.00
CA SER A 123 9.47 11.45 14.34
C SER A 123 9.95 10.21 15.10
N PHE A 124 10.19 9.09 14.41
CA PHE A 124 10.46 7.78 15.03
C PHE A 124 11.92 7.31 14.91
N PHE A 125 12.66 7.71 13.87
CA PHE A 125 14.08 7.41 13.75
C PHE A 125 14.89 8.42 14.58
N LYS A 126 15.22 8.03 15.81
CA LYS A 126 16.03 8.83 16.74
C LYS A 126 17.37 8.14 17.02
N PRO A 127 18.31 8.13 16.06
CA PRO A 127 19.57 7.43 16.23
C PRO A 127 20.40 8.03 17.37
N GLY A 128 21.02 7.18 18.19
CA GLY A 128 21.85 7.60 19.32
C GLY A 128 22.80 6.51 19.79
N GLY A 129 24.06 6.88 20.07
CA GLY A 129 25.08 5.93 20.53
C GLY A 129 25.25 4.76 19.57
N VAL A 130 25.11 3.54 20.06
CA VAL A 130 25.18 2.31 19.25
C VAL A 130 23.90 2.04 18.46
N ARG A 131 22.75 2.53 18.94
CA ARG A 131 21.42 2.32 18.34
C ARG A 131 21.16 3.35 17.26
N ARG A 132 21.68 3.11 16.05
CA ARG A 132 21.68 4.07 14.93
C ARG A 132 21.27 3.51 13.57
N ARG A 133 21.00 2.20 13.48
CA ARG A 133 20.71 1.51 12.21
C ARG A 133 19.24 1.51 11.86
N ILE A 134 18.95 1.51 10.56
CA ILE A 134 17.63 1.24 9.98
C ILE A 134 17.70 -0.12 9.28
N LEU A 135 16.83 -1.04 9.70
CA LEU A 135 16.66 -2.34 9.06
C LEU A 135 15.63 -2.23 7.94
N ILE A 136 15.98 -2.66 6.72
CA ILE A 136 15.08 -2.73 5.55
C ILE A 136 15.15 -4.08 4.83
N ASP A 137 14.07 -4.51 4.18
CA ASP A 137 14.06 -5.72 3.34
C ASP A 137 14.59 -5.49 1.92
N GLY A 138 15.22 -6.51 1.36
CA GLY A 138 15.73 -6.54 -0.01
C GLY A 138 15.01 -7.60 -0.87
N PRO A 139 14.61 -7.28 -2.13
CA PRO A 139 14.79 -6.00 -2.81
C PRO A 139 13.83 -4.91 -2.29
N CYS A 140 14.38 -3.76 -1.90
CA CYS A 140 13.61 -2.63 -1.39
C CYS A 140 13.04 -1.78 -2.54
N PHE A 141 11.84 -1.24 -2.37
CA PHE A 141 11.29 -0.29 -3.33
C PHE A 141 12.19 0.96 -3.43
N PRO A 142 12.54 1.46 -4.63
CA PRO A 142 13.56 2.50 -4.76
C PRO A 142 13.28 3.78 -3.96
N SER A 143 12.02 4.21 -3.90
CA SER A 143 11.64 5.45 -3.19
C SER A 143 11.85 5.33 -1.68
N ASP A 144 11.52 4.18 -1.09
CA ASP A 144 11.74 3.85 0.32
C ASP A 144 13.23 3.84 0.65
N LEU A 145 14.05 3.21 -0.21
CA LEU A 145 15.51 3.23 -0.07
C LEU A 145 16.06 4.67 -0.12
N TYR A 146 15.56 5.52 -1.02
CA TYR A 146 15.98 6.92 -1.09
C TYR A 146 15.55 7.72 0.14
N ALA A 147 14.37 7.42 0.69
CA ALA A 147 13.90 8.03 1.93
C ALA A 147 14.79 7.64 3.12
N VAL A 148 15.14 6.36 3.26
CA VAL A 148 16.05 5.87 4.30
C VAL A 148 17.44 6.49 4.17
N ARG A 149 18.01 6.49 2.95
CA ARG A 149 19.33 7.10 2.69
C ARG A 149 19.37 8.58 3.02
N SER A 150 18.31 9.32 2.68
CA SER A 150 18.24 10.75 3.00
C SER A 150 18.07 11.00 4.50
N GLN A 151 17.37 10.14 5.24
CA GLN A 151 17.33 10.21 6.71
C GLN A 151 18.70 9.93 7.35
N LEU A 152 19.40 8.88 6.91
CA LEU A 152 20.77 8.61 7.38
C LEU A 152 21.69 9.81 7.14
N ARG A 153 21.67 10.39 5.93
CA ARG A 153 22.43 11.60 5.61
C ARG A 153 22.02 12.81 6.45
N TYR A 154 20.72 13.00 6.71
CA TYR A 154 20.23 14.07 7.57
C TYR A 154 20.80 13.98 8.99
N HIS A 155 21.00 12.77 9.51
CA HIS A 155 21.63 12.50 10.81
C HIS A 155 23.16 12.38 10.75
N GLY A 156 23.80 12.60 9.59
CA GLY A 156 25.25 12.47 9.42
C GLY A 156 25.79 11.04 9.56
N ILE A 157 24.95 10.02 9.36
CA ILE A 157 25.31 8.61 9.49
C ILE A 157 25.68 8.07 8.10
N PRO A 158 26.90 7.53 7.90
CA PRO A 158 27.27 6.86 6.66
C PRO A 158 26.36 5.65 6.40
N GLU A 159 25.99 5.41 5.13
CA GLU A 159 25.12 4.26 4.76
C GLU A 159 25.72 2.93 5.23
N SER A 160 27.04 2.75 5.14
CA SER A 160 27.75 1.55 5.59
C SER A 160 27.63 1.27 7.09
N GLU A 161 27.28 2.28 7.89
CA GLU A 161 27.13 2.15 9.34
C GLU A 161 25.66 2.12 9.77
N GLY A 162 24.79 2.81 9.03
CA GLY A 162 23.39 3.04 9.39
C GLY A 162 22.37 2.17 8.65
N LEU A 163 22.73 1.53 7.54
CA LEU A 163 21.81 0.71 6.76
C LEU A 163 22.05 -0.78 7.03
N LEU A 164 21.03 -1.47 7.53
CA LEU A 164 21.04 -2.92 7.73
C LEU A 164 20.06 -3.58 6.76
N TRP A 165 20.51 -4.60 6.04
CA TRP A 165 19.72 -5.28 5.02
C TRP A 165 19.22 -6.64 5.50
N LEU A 166 17.94 -6.88 5.29
CA LEU A 166 17.30 -8.19 5.39
C LEU A 166 17.11 -8.73 3.98
N THR A 167 18.01 -9.61 3.53
CA THR A 167 17.99 -10.19 2.18
C THR A 167 17.73 -11.69 2.21
N PRO A 168 17.12 -12.27 1.16
CA PRO A 168 16.99 -13.71 1.05
C PRO A 168 18.36 -14.40 1.03
N ARG A 169 18.38 -15.68 1.41
CA ARG A 169 19.58 -16.52 1.32
C ARG A 169 20.00 -16.73 -0.14
N GLY A 170 21.25 -17.14 -0.37
CA GLY A 170 21.74 -17.43 -1.71
C GLY A 170 20.88 -18.48 -2.43
N GLY A 171 20.37 -18.14 -3.60
CA GLY A 171 19.46 -19.01 -4.39
C GLY A 171 17.98 -18.89 -4.02
N GLU A 172 17.63 -18.05 -3.05
CA GLU A 172 16.25 -17.77 -2.65
C GLU A 172 15.82 -16.37 -3.10
N HIS A 173 14.51 -16.17 -3.24
CA HIS A 173 13.92 -14.87 -3.61
C HIS A 173 13.18 -14.20 -2.45
N VAL A 174 12.67 -14.99 -1.50
CA VAL A 174 11.86 -14.53 -0.38
C VAL A 174 12.64 -14.69 0.91
N VAL A 175 12.56 -13.68 1.78
CA VAL A 175 13.14 -13.74 3.12
C VAL A 175 12.36 -14.73 3.97
N ARG A 176 13.06 -15.65 4.65
CA ARG A 176 12.44 -16.53 5.63
C ARG A 176 12.17 -15.74 6.91
N THR A 177 11.00 -15.94 7.52
CA THR A 177 10.66 -15.30 8.80
C THR A 177 11.72 -15.54 9.87
N GLN A 178 12.28 -16.76 9.96
CA GLN A 178 13.32 -17.06 10.93
C GLN A 178 14.60 -16.22 10.73
N ASP A 179 14.99 -15.96 9.48
CA ASP A 179 16.18 -15.13 9.20
C ASP A 179 15.97 -13.68 9.66
N ALA A 180 14.74 -13.16 9.49
CA ALA A 180 14.38 -11.84 10.00
C ALA A 180 14.42 -11.78 11.52
N LEU A 181 13.88 -12.79 12.19
CA LEU A 181 13.89 -12.88 13.65
C LEU A 181 15.32 -13.00 14.20
N ASP A 182 16.13 -13.87 13.60
CA ASP A 182 17.53 -14.08 14.00
C ASP A 182 18.35 -12.80 13.83
N LEU A 183 18.16 -12.07 12.72
CA LEU A 183 18.84 -10.80 12.50
C LEU A 183 18.42 -9.73 13.50
N ILE A 184 17.13 -9.63 13.82
CA ILE A 184 16.62 -8.68 14.82
C ILE A 184 17.16 -9.01 16.21
N GLU A 185 17.24 -10.29 16.58
CA GLU A 185 17.82 -10.72 17.86
C GLU A 185 19.33 -10.39 17.94
N GLN A 186 20.08 -10.65 16.86
CA GLN A 186 21.52 -10.42 16.81
C GLN A 186 21.89 -8.93 16.80
N GLU A 187 21.13 -8.11 16.07
CA GLU A 187 21.46 -6.70 15.81
C GLU A 187 20.56 -5.71 16.55
N GLY A 188 19.61 -6.18 17.37
CA GLY A 188 18.55 -5.38 17.98
C GLY A 188 19.01 -4.18 18.79
N GLU A 189 20.18 -4.26 19.43
CA GLU A 189 20.78 -3.13 20.16
C GLU A 189 21.33 -2.02 19.25
N THR A 190 21.62 -2.34 17.99
CA THR A 190 22.11 -1.36 16.99
C THR A 190 20.97 -0.78 16.16
N ILE A 191 19.81 -1.44 16.11
CA ILE A 191 18.64 -1.03 15.31
C ILE A 191 17.81 0.03 16.06
N ALA A 192 17.70 1.21 15.44
CA ALA A 192 16.84 2.30 15.89
C ALA A 192 15.46 2.28 15.21
N LEU A 193 15.36 1.73 14.00
CA LEU A 193 14.11 1.61 13.26
C LEU A 193 14.11 0.33 12.42
N VAL A 194 12.99 -0.38 12.43
CA VAL A 194 12.67 -1.46 11.49
C VAL A 194 11.64 -0.94 10.50
N LEU A 195 11.98 -0.96 9.21
CA LEU A 195 11.12 -0.51 8.14
C LEU A 195 11.06 -1.60 7.07
N LEU A 196 10.03 -2.45 7.13
CA LEU A 196 9.83 -3.56 6.20
C LEU A 196 8.57 -3.32 5.36
N ALA A 197 8.59 -3.74 4.10
CA ALA A 197 7.39 -3.79 3.28
C ALA A 197 6.41 -4.84 3.84
N GLY A 198 5.11 -4.50 3.91
CA GLY A 198 4.07 -5.48 4.30
C GLY A 198 3.90 -6.60 3.26
N VAL A 199 4.05 -6.25 1.97
CA VAL A 199 4.14 -7.15 0.82
C VAL A 199 5.24 -6.61 -0.08
N ASN A 200 6.19 -7.44 -0.47
CA ASN A 200 7.31 -6.97 -1.28
C ASN A 200 6.87 -6.79 -2.74
N PHE A 201 7.19 -5.63 -3.34
CA PHE A 201 6.69 -5.27 -4.67
C PHE A 201 7.17 -6.17 -5.81
N VAL A 202 8.26 -6.93 -5.60
CA VAL A 202 8.81 -7.87 -6.59
C VAL A 202 8.32 -9.28 -6.34
N THR A 203 8.37 -9.75 -5.10
CA THR A 203 8.08 -11.16 -4.80
C THR A 203 6.61 -11.45 -4.52
N GLY A 204 5.80 -10.42 -4.30
CA GLY A 204 4.46 -10.58 -3.71
C GLY A 204 4.54 -11.04 -2.25
#